data_AF-A0A1Q3QM94-F1
#
_entry.id   AF-A0A1Q3QM94-F1
#
_cell.length_a   1.000
_cell.length_b   1.000
_cell.length_c   1.000
_cell.angle_alpha   90.00
_cell.angle_beta   90.00
_cell.angle_gamma   90.00
#
_symmetry.space_group_name_H-M   'P 1'
#
loop_
_entity.id
_entity.type
_entity.pdbx_description
1 polymer ?
#
loop_
_entity_poly.entity_id
_entity_poly.type
_entity_poly.pdbx_seq_one_letter_code
_entity_poly.pdbx_strand_id
1 'polypeptide(L)'
;MLTDHELSLNISTGSQVSRLTSSLELGDYQTRPFFDGRFTNTLSHLPAGRSLNILVDLLEEIARNSGIALENSWAYIAQAAAAVDRTDLSAKLTFFRGPCGNRGAITNISETNFNVGTLFRAAFENMAENYYSCALRIWPDRSWSNIVFSGGLADKLPLLRHIIEDRFQTKARLSPVAEDTMFGLLALATSFAREARSVEEAVEQLKSNFNFDAPSKD
;
A
#
# COMPACT_ATOMS: atom_id res chain seq x y z
N MET A 1 10.11 8.79 -8.34
CA MET A 1 9.01 8.78 -9.32
C MET A 1 8.72 7.35 -9.69
N LEU A 2 7.47 7.05 -10.01
CA LEU A 2 7.07 5.76 -10.57
C LEU A 2 7.54 5.69 -12.03
N THR A 3 8.12 4.57 -12.44
CA THR A 3 8.49 4.33 -13.84
C THR A 3 7.45 3.46 -14.57
N ASP A 4 7.54 3.40 -15.90
CA ASP A 4 6.66 2.61 -16.75
C ASP A 4 6.80 1.09 -16.53
N HIS A 5 7.80 0.65 -15.76
CA HIS A 5 8.05 -0.75 -15.40
C HIS A 5 7.72 -1.05 -13.93
N GLU A 6 7.13 -0.10 -13.20
CA GLU A 6 6.87 -0.23 -11.77
C GLU A 6 5.37 -0.27 -11.45
N LEU A 7 5.01 -1.09 -10.45
CA LEU A 7 3.71 -1.01 -9.80
C LEU A 7 3.76 -0.05 -8.62
N SER A 8 2.76 0.82 -8.50
CA SER A 8 2.57 1.67 -7.32
C SER A 8 1.55 1.06 -6.38
N LEU A 9 1.97 0.84 -5.14
CA LEU A 9 1.10 0.44 -4.03
C LEU A 9 1.07 1.57 -3.00
N ASN A 10 -0.02 2.35 -3.01
CA ASN A 10 -0.27 3.34 -1.96
C ASN A 10 -1.09 2.67 -0.85
N ILE A 11 -0.56 2.64 0.37
CA ILE A 11 -1.17 1.95 1.51
C ILE A 11 -1.23 2.92 2.69
N SER A 12 -2.43 3.41 2.99
CA SER A 12 -2.72 4.34 4.08
C SER A 12 -4.07 3.95 4.73
N THR A 13 -4.99 4.90 4.95
CA THR A 13 -6.34 4.62 5.42
C THR A 13 -7.11 3.70 4.45
N GLY A 14 -7.02 3.97 3.15
CA GLY A 14 -7.36 3.03 2.09
C GLY A 14 -6.10 2.69 1.30
N SER A 15 -6.23 1.82 0.31
CA SER A 15 -5.13 1.54 -0.60
C SER A 15 -5.53 1.57 -2.07
N GLN A 16 -4.52 1.74 -2.91
CA GLN A 16 -4.63 1.65 -4.35
C GLN A 16 -3.48 0.85 -4.95
N VAL A 17 -3.77 0.20 -6.08
CA VAL A 17 -2.79 -0.42 -6.98
C VAL A 17 -2.83 0.36 -8.28
N SER A 18 -1.69 0.83 -8.77
CA SER A 18 -1.62 1.62 -10.01
C SER A 18 -0.41 1.29 -10.87
N ARG A 19 -0.54 1.52 -12.17
CA ARG A 19 0.58 1.56 -13.12
C ARG A 19 0.50 2.80 -14.01
N LEU A 20 1.62 3.18 -14.60
CA LEU A 20 1.67 4.16 -15.68
C LEU A 20 1.56 3.47 -17.04
N THR A 21 0.92 4.13 -17.99
CA THR A 21 0.87 3.72 -19.40
C THR A 21 1.13 4.91 -20.32
N SER A 22 1.80 4.66 -21.44
CA SER A 22 2.11 5.68 -22.45
C SER A 22 0.95 5.95 -23.40
N SER A 23 -0.11 5.13 -23.36
CA SER A 23 -1.31 5.28 -24.16
C SER A 23 -2.57 5.02 -23.33
N LEU A 24 -3.71 5.46 -23.86
CA LEU A 24 -5.01 5.24 -23.23
C LEU A 24 -5.39 3.77 -23.31
N GLU A 25 -5.42 3.11 -22.16
CA GLU A 25 -5.84 1.72 -22.03
C GLU A 25 -7.05 1.63 -21.10
N LEU A 26 -8.13 1.01 -21.59
CA LEU A 26 -9.38 0.88 -20.85
C LEU A 26 -9.59 -0.57 -20.40
N GLY A 27 -10.19 -0.75 -19.24
CA GLY A 27 -10.51 -2.06 -18.69
C GLY A 27 -11.43 -1.98 -17.48
N ASP A 28 -11.52 -3.07 -16.73
CA ASP A 28 -12.25 -3.13 -15.45
C ASP A 28 -11.41 -2.53 -14.31
N TYR A 29 -11.05 -1.26 -14.48
CA TYR A 29 -10.30 -0.41 -13.58
C TYR A 29 -10.51 1.07 -13.97
N GLN A 30 -10.04 2.00 -13.15
CA GLN A 30 -10.11 3.41 -13.47
C GLN A 30 -8.89 3.83 -14.29
N THR A 31 -9.12 4.41 -15.46
CA THR A 31 -8.06 5.06 -16.26
C THR A 31 -8.15 6.56 -16.08
N ARG A 32 -7.05 7.20 -15.69
CA ARG A 32 -6.99 8.64 -15.42
C ARG A 32 -5.86 9.29 -16.22
N PRO A 33 -6.06 10.49 -16.79
CA PRO A 33 -4.98 11.27 -17.37
C PRO A 33 -3.85 11.47 -16.36
N PHE A 34 -2.62 11.36 -16.84
CA PHE A 34 -1.40 11.66 -16.10
C PHE A 34 -0.58 12.71 -16.86
N PHE A 35 0.49 13.19 -16.24
CA PHE A 35 1.35 14.22 -16.83
C PHE A 35 2.10 13.70 -18.06
N ASP A 36 2.55 14.65 -18.89
CA ASP A 36 3.39 14.37 -20.06
C ASP A 36 2.76 13.39 -21.07
N GLY A 37 1.43 13.47 -21.25
CA GLY A 37 0.70 12.64 -22.21
C GLY A 37 0.50 11.19 -21.78
N ARG A 38 0.87 10.83 -20.54
CA ARG A 38 0.69 9.49 -19.97
C ARG A 38 -0.69 9.31 -19.32
N PHE A 39 -0.96 8.07 -18.91
CA PHE A 39 -2.16 7.70 -18.18
C PHE A 39 -1.81 6.83 -16.97
N THR A 40 -2.73 6.73 -16.02
CA THR A 40 -2.68 5.78 -14.92
C THR A 40 -3.85 4.82 -14.97
N ASN A 41 -3.56 3.52 -14.84
CA ASN A 41 -4.57 2.48 -14.62
C ASN A 41 -4.57 2.13 -13.14
N THR A 42 -5.71 2.31 -12.47
CA THR A 42 -5.80 2.26 -11.02
C THR A 42 -7.01 1.48 -10.54
N LEU A 43 -6.78 0.64 -9.53
CA LEU A 43 -7.84 0.12 -8.65
C LEU A 43 -7.65 0.73 -7.27
N SER A 44 -8.71 1.36 -6.74
CA SER A 44 -8.71 2.03 -5.44
C SER A 44 -9.72 1.41 -4.48
N HIS A 45 -9.72 1.88 -3.23
CA HIS A 45 -10.60 1.37 -2.16
C HIS A 45 -10.33 -0.10 -1.81
N LEU A 46 -9.08 -0.54 -1.93
CA LEU A 46 -8.68 -1.84 -1.41
C LEU A 46 -8.56 -1.77 0.13
N PRO A 47 -8.73 -2.90 0.84
CA PRO A 47 -8.57 -2.94 2.29
C PRO A 47 -7.18 -2.50 2.73
N ALA A 48 -7.13 -1.60 3.71
CA ALA A 48 -5.90 -1.10 4.33
C ALA A 48 -6.18 -0.67 5.79
N GLY A 49 -5.62 0.47 6.22
CA GLY A 49 -5.69 0.93 7.61
C GLY A 49 -7.12 1.01 8.16
N ARG A 50 -8.09 1.49 7.37
CA ARG A 50 -9.50 1.53 7.78
C ARG A 50 -10.08 0.15 8.08
N SER A 51 -9.67 -0.87 7.33
CA SER A 51 -10.14 -2.25 7.55
C SER A 51 -9.45 -2.88 8.76
N LEU A 52 -8.16 -2.61 8.94
CA LEU A 52 -7.44 -3.05 10.14
C LEU A 52 -7.96 -2.38 11.41
N ASN A 53 -8.31 -1.08 11.35
CA ASN A 53 -8.89 -0.35 12.48
C ASN A 53 -10.16 -1.02 13.01
N ILE A 54 -11.01 -1.61 12.17
CA ILE A 54 -12.19 -2.35 12.65
C ILE A 54 -11.78 -3.50 13.60
N LEU A 55 -10.69 -4.21 13.28
CA LEU A 55 -10.18 -5.28 14.14
C LEU A 55 -9.54 -4.72 15.41
N VAL A 56 -8.80 -3.62 15.31
CA VAL A 56 -8.22 -2.92 16.48
C VAL A 56 -9.33 -2.44 17.41
N ASP A 57 -10.35 -1.78 16.87
CA ASP A 57 -11.48 -1.24 17.61
C ASP A 57 -12.21 -2.35 18.38
N LEU A 58 -12.42 -3.51 17.74
CA LEU A 58 -12.99 -4.70 18.38
C LEU A 58 -12.12 -5.20 19.55
N LEU A 59 -10.81 -5.31 19.36
CA LEU A 59 -9.89 -5.78 20.39
C LEU A 59 -9.79 -4.83 21.58
N GLU A 60 -9.94 -3.53 21.33
CA GLU A 60 -9.89 -2.50 22.37
C GLU A 60 -11.23 -2.24 23.06
N GLU A 61 -12.35 -2.73 22.50
CA GLU A 61 -13.71 -2.40 22.93
C GLU A 61 -13.95 -2.66 24.42
N ILE A 62 -13.53 -3.83 24.92
CA ILE A 62 -13.74 -4.23 26.32
C ILE A 62 -12.95 -3.33 27.29
N ALA A 63 -11.69 -3.05 26.96
CA ALA A 63 -10.83 -2.19 27.78
C ALA A 63 -11.39 -0.76 27.84
N ARG A 64 -11.78 -0.22 26.68
CA ARG A 64 -12.39 1.11 26.56
C ARG A 64 -13.66 1.23 27.40
N ASN A 65 -14.54 0.23 27.35
CA ASN A 65 -15.77 0.18 28.14
C ASN A 65 -15.51 -0.01 29.66
N SER A 66 -14.31 -0.45 30.03
CA SER A 66 -13.86 -0.58 31.42
C SER A 66 -13.10 0.67 31.90
N GLY A 67 -13.03 1.73 31.09
CA GLY A 67 -12.26 2.94 31.41
C GLY A 67 -10.73 2.74 31.36
N ILE A 68 -10.26 1.65 30.75
CA ILE A 68 -8.84 1.35 30.58
C ILE A 68 -8.39 1.86 29.22
N ALA A 69 -7.41 2.76 29.22
CA ALA A 69 -6.73 3.19 28.01
C ALA A 69 -5.63 2.17 27.64
N LEU A 70 -5.78 1.52 26.49
CA LEU A 70 -4.72 0.70 25.92
C LEU A 70 -3.76 1.60 25.14
N GLU A 71 -2.52 1.71 25.62
CA GLU A 71 -1.46 2.42 24.92
C GLU A 71 -0.71 1.46 23.99
N ASN A 72 -0.23 1.97 22.87
CA ASN A 72 0.68 1.25 21.96
C ASN A 72 0.13 -0.05 21.34
N SER A 73 -1.19 -0.20 21.19
CA SER A 73 -1.83 -1.37 20.56
C SER A 73 -1.20 -1.74 19.22
N TRP A 74 -0.90 -0.75 18.38
CA TRP A 74 -0.25 -0.96 17.07
C TRP A 74 1.16 -1.54 17.17
N ALA A 75 1.95 -1.12 18.16
CA ALA A 75 3.30 -1.66 18.37
C ALA A 75 3.22 -3.13 18.81
N TYR A 76 2.28 -3.45 19.72
CA TYR A 76 2.02 -4.82 20.12
C TYR A 76 1.54 -5.68 18.94
N ILE A 77 0.58 -5.20 18.16
CA ILE A 77 0.07 -5.89 16.95
C ILE A 77 1.20 -6.20 15.98
N ALA A 78 2.05 -5.22 15.68
CA ALA A 78 3.17 -5.40 14.76
C ALA A 78 4.15 -6.47 15.25
N GLN A 79 4.49 -6.44 16.55
CA GLN A 79 5.36 -7.44 17.16
C GLN A 79 4.72 -8.83 17.18
N ALA A 80 3.46 -8.94 17.60
CA ALA A 80 2.74 -10.19 17.70
C ALA A 80 2.54 -10.85 16.33
N ALA A 81 2.22 -10.07 15.29
CA ALA A 81 2.10 -10.58 13.93
C ALA A 81 3.46 -11.03 13.36
N ALA A 82 4.55 -10.30 13.67
CA ALA A 82 5.89 -10.66 13.21
C ALA A 82 6.43 -11.94 13.87
N ALA A 83 5.98 -12.25 15.09
CA ALA A 83 6.31 -13.50 15.76
C ALA A 83 5.59 -14.72 15.14
N VAL A 84 4.60 -14.51 14.26
CA VAL A 84 3.89 -15.57 13.55
C VAL A 84 4.48 -15.73 12.14
N ASP A 85 5.21 -16.81 11.93
CA ASP A 85 5.75 -17.16 10.61
C ASP A 85 4.64 -17.52 9.62
N ARG A 86 3.73 -18.42 10.02
CA ARG A 86 2.57 -18.81 9.23
C ARG A 86 1.35 -19.01 10.11
N THR A 87 0.18 -18.86 9.50
CA THR A 87 -1.10 -19.18 10.13
C THR A 87 -2.02 -19.85 9.12
N ASP A 88 -2.92 -20.70 9.60
CA ASP A 88 -4.01 -21.28 8.82
C ASP A 88 -5.33 -20.50 9.00
N LEU A 89 -5.35 -19.50 9.89
CA LEU A 89 -6.46 -18.57 10.04
C LEU A 89 -6.58 -17.73 8.75
N SER A 90 -7.80 -17.50 8.29
CA SER A 90 -8.04 -16.63 7.14
C SER A 90 -8.90 -15.43 7.53
N ALA A 91 -8.41 -14.22 7.27
CA ALA A 91 -9.07 -12.97 7.59
C ALA A 91 -9.35 -12.15 6.32
N LYS A 92 -10.55 -12.27 5.77
CA LYS A 92 -10.99 -11.49 4.61
C LYS A 92 -11.42 -10.09 5.04
N LEU A 93 -10.63 -9.08 4.66
CA LEU A 93 -10.79 -7.69 5.10
C LEU A 93 -11.73 -6.83 4.25
N THR A 94 -12.52 -7.42 3.35
CA THR A 94 -13.45 -6.67 2.49
C THR A 94 -14.71 -6.23 3.24
N PHE A 95 -14.53 -5.50 4.35
CA PHE A 95 -15.59 -4.92 5.18
C PHE A 95 -16.32 -3.77 4.50
N PHE A 96 -15.66 -3.14 3.52
CA PHE A 96 -16.23 -2.10 2.68
C PHE A 96 -16.35 -2.60 1.23
N ARG A 97 -17.31 -2.05 0.48
CA ARG A 97 -17.44 -2.34 -0.95
C ARG A 97 -16.22 -1.80 -1.70
N GLY A 98 -15.56 -2.67 -2.46
CA GLY A 98 -14.44 -2.32 -3.31
C GLY A 98 -14.14 -3.39 -4.37
N PRO A 99 -13.02 -3.26 -5.09
CA PRO A 99 -12.66 -4.17 -6.18
C PRO A 99 -12.48 -5.64 -5.76
N CYS A 100 -12.23 -5.89 -4.47
CA CYS A 100 -12.00 -7.22 -3.90
C CYS A 100 -13.27 -7.87 -3.33
N GLY A 101 -14.41 -7.17 -3.35
CA GLY A 101 -15.67 -7.63 -2.80
C GLY A 101 -16.29 -6.65 -1.79
N ASN A 102 -17.25 -7.14 -1.02
CA ASN A 102 -18.05 -6.33 -0.09
C ASN A 102 -18.49 -7.10 1.17
N ARG A 103 -17.87 -8.25 1.45
CA ARG A 103 -18.18 -9.09 2.62
C ARG A 103 -16.90 -9.61 3.24
N GLY A 104 -16.58 -9.14 4.44
CA GLY A 104 -15.49 -9.68 5.22
C GLY A 104 -15.86 -10.98 5.94
N ALA A 105 -14.85 -11.71 6.38
CA ALA A 105 -15.01 -12.98 7.11
C ALA A 105 -13.72 -13.31 7.86
N ILE A 106 -13.85 -13.99 9.01
CA ILE A 106 -12.73 -14.67 9.67
C ILE A 106 -13.11 -16.14 9.71
N THR A 107 -12.27 -17.01 9.16
CA THR A 107 -12.56 -18.44 8.98
C THR A 107 -11.39 -19.30 9.42
N ASN A 108 -11.67 -20.59 9.62
CA ASN A 108 -10.73 -21.57 10.17
C ASN A 108 -10.24 -21.22 11.59
N ILE A 109 -11.15 -20.74 12.44
CA ILE A 109 -10.88 -20.49 13.86
C ILE A 109 -10.79 -21.83 14.60
N SER A 110 -9.79 -21.96 15.45
CA SER A 110 -9.60 -23.03 16.44
C SER A 110 -9.23 -22.43 17.79
N GLU A 111 -9.18 -23.28 18.82
CA GLU A 111 -8.87 -22.87 20.20
C GLU A 111 -7.48 -22.22 20.34
N THR A 112 -6.54 -22.51 19.43
CA THR A 112 -5.14 -22.10 19.55
C THR A 112 -4.69 -21.05 18.52
N ASN A 113 -5.49 -20.80 17.48
CA ASN A 113 -5.09 -19.94 16.35
C ASN A 113 -5.85 -18.61 16.24
N PHE A 114 -6.69 -18.26 17.21
CA PHE A 114 -7.44 -17.01 17.20
C PHE A 114 -6.94 -16.05 18.28
N ASN A 115 -5.81 -15.40 17.98
CA ASN A 115 -5.17 -14.39 18.82
C ASN A 115 -4.71 -13.20 17.96
N VAL A 116 -4.21 -12.13 18.58
CA VAL A 116 -3.80 -10.90 17.87
C VAL A 116 -2.76 -11.16 16.79
N GLY A 117 -1.72 -11.94 17.09
CA GLY A 117 -0.63 -12.20 16.14
C GLY A 117 -1.12 -12.95 14.89
N THR A 118 -1.83 -14.06 15.10
CA THR A 118 -2.39 -14.88 14.01
C THR A 118 -3.45 -14.13 13.20
N LEU A 119 -4.32 -13.35 13.85
CA LEU A 119 -5.33 -12.52 13.19
C LEU A 119 -4.69 -11.47 12.26
N PHE A 120 -3.71 -10.72 12.75
CA PHE A 120 -3.08 -9.68 11.94
C PHE A 120 -2.12 -10.24 10.89
N ARG A 121 -1.50 -11.40 11.15
CA ARG A 121 -0.77 -12.16 10.12
C ARG A 121 -1.70 -12.52 8.96
N ALA A 122 -2.84 -13.16 9.26
CA ALA A 122 -3.84 -13.53 8.26
C ALA A 122 -4.41 -12.31 7.52
N ALA A 123 -4.60 -11.19 8.22
CA ALA A 123 -5.07 -9.94 7.63
C ALA A 123 -4.05 -9.36 6.62
N PHE A 124 -2.76 -9.34 6.96
CA PHE A 124 -1.71 -8.86 6.06
C PHE A 124 -1.56 -9.76 4.83
N GLU A 125 -1.67 -11.08 4.99
CA GLU A 125 -1.71 -12.03 3.88
C GLU A 125 -2.92 -11.78 2.96
N ASN A 126 -4.10 -11.50 3.53
CA ASN A 126 -5.27 -11.12 2.74
C ASN A 126 -5.07 -9.81 1.99
N MET A 127 -4.43 -8.81 2.59
CA MET A 127 -4.09 -7.55 1.91
C MET A 127 -3.15 -7.80 0.73
N ALA A 128 -2.08 -8.58 0.93
CA ALA A 128 -1.13 -8.91 -0.13
C ALA A 128 -1.80 -9.65 -1.30
N GLU A 129 -2.69 -10.61 -1.02
CA GLU A 129 -3.46 -11.30 -2.06
C GLU A 129 -4.39 -10.35 -2.83
N ASN A 130 -5.10 -9.48 -2.11
CA ASN A 130 -5.99 -8.48 -2.72
C ASN A 130 -5.22 -7.54 -3.65
N TYR A 131 -4.02 -7.11 -3.23
CA TYR A 131 -3.14 -6.26 -4.04
C TYR A 131 -2.64 -6.98 -5.27
N TYR A 132 -2.20 -8.23 -5.12
CA TYR A 132 -1.72 -9.04 -6.24
C TYR A 132 -2.83 -9.30 -7.26
N SER A 133 -4.01 -9.72 -6.80
CA SER A 133 -5.18 -9.90 -7.65
C SER A 133 -5.57 -8.63 -8.40
N CYS A 134 -5.47 -7.46 -7.77
CA CYS A 134 -5.73 -6.18 -8.44
C CYS A 134 -4.62 -5.78 -9.42
N ALA A 135 -3.35 -6.06 -9.08
CA ALA A 135 -2.21 -5.85 -9.98
C ALA A 135 -2.38 -6.66 -11.27
N LEU A 136 -2.82 -7.92 -11.17
CA LEU A 136 -3.10 -8.76 -12.34
C LEU A 136 -4.23 -8.25 -13.21
N ARG A 137 -5.20 -7.53 -12.65
CA ARG A 137 -6.30 -6.92 -13.43
C ARG A 137 -5.83 -5.72 -14.24
N ILE A 138 -4.95 -4.90 -13.67
CA ILE A 138 -4.41 -3.74 -14.37
C ILE A 138 -3.21 -4.08 -15.25
N TRP A 139 -2.48 -5.16 -14.96
CA TRP A 139 -1.24 -5.53 -15.64
C TRP A 139 -1.09 -7.07 -15.79
N PRO A 140 -1.87 -7.73 -16.66
CA PRO A 140 -1.99 -9.20 -16.67
C PRO A 140 -0.72 -9.97 -17.06
N ASP A 141 0.16 -9.39 -17.87
CA ASP A 141 1.38 -10.04 -18.37
C ASP A 141 2.50 -10.14 -17.32
N ARG A 142 2.35 -9.46 -16.17
CA ARG A 142 3.30 -9.44 -15.05
C ARG A 142 4.69 -8.93 -15.43
N SER A 143 4.77 -8.05 -16.42
CA SER A 143 6.05 -7.49 -16.89
C SER A 143 6.61 -6.34 -16.04
N TRP A 144 5.99 -6.04 -14.89
CA TRP A 144 6.55 -5.10 -13.93
C TRP A 144 7.87 -5.65 -13.36
N SER A 145 8.84 -4.77 -13.10
CA SER A 145 10.17 -5.13 -12.60
C SER A 145 10.35 -4.82 -11.11
N ASN A 146 9.54 -3.92 -10.55
CA ASN A 146 9.67 -3.46 -9.17
C ASN A 146 8.34 -2.90 -8.62
N ILE A 147 8.22 -2.85 -7.30
CA ILE A 147 7.08 -2.26 -6.59
C ILE A 147 7.52 -0.99 -5.86
N VAL A 148 6.68 0.04 -5.90
CA VAL A 148 6.88 1.29 -5.16
C VAL A 148 5.81 1.41 -4.09
N PHE A 149 6.22 1.28 -2.84
CA PHE A 149 5.38 1.52 -1.68
C PHE A 149 5.30 3.01 -1.36
N SER A 150 4.10 3.49 -1.09
CA SER A 150 3.85 4.82 -0.54
C SER A 150 2.72 4.76 0.49
N GLY A 151 2.54 5.84 1.26
CA GLY A 151 1.51 5.92 2.29
C GLY A 151 1.99 5.42 3.65
N GLY A 152 1.47 6.05 4.71
CA GLY A 152 2.02 5.90 6.05
C GLY A 152 1.87 4.50 6.68
N LEU A 153 0.99 3.64 6.16
CA LEU A 153 0.84 2.29 6.68
C LEU A 153 1.94 1.36 6.12
N ALA A 154 2.29 1.50 4.84
CA ALA A 154 3.40 0.72 4.25
C ALA A 154 4.74 1.03 4.94
N ASP A 155 4.96 2.30 5.29
CA ASP A 155 6.15 2.74 6.01
C ASP A 155 6.28 2.06 7.39
N LYS A 156 5.20 2.14 8.19
CA LYS A 156 5.15 1.68 9.59
C LYS A 156 5.06 0.17 9.79
N LEU A 157 4.72 -0.61 8.77
CA LEU A 157 4.54 -2.07 8.87
C LEU A 157 5.52 -2.83 7.96
N PRO A 158 6.79 -3.04 8.37
CA PRO A 158 7.77 -3.80 7.62
C PRO A 158 7.30 -5.23 7.26
N LEU A 159 6.61 -5.91 8.18
CA LEU A 159 6.06 -7.24 7.93
C LEU A 159 5.09 -7.26 6.75
N LEU A 160 4.20 -6.27 6.65
CA LEU A 160 3.26 -6.18 5.54
C LEU A 160 4.00 -6.03 4.20
N ARG A 161 5.05 -5.19 4.16
CA ARG A 161 5.89 -5.04 2.97
C ARG A 161 6.53 -6.36 2.56
N HIS A 162 7.11 -7.08 3.52
CA HIS A 162 7.73 -8.37 3.27
C HIS A 162 6.73 -9.41 2.72
N ILE A 163 5.54 -9.52 3.31
CA ILE A 163 4.48 -10.42 2.82
C ILE A 163 4.05 -10.05 1.39
N ILE A 164 4.00 -8.76 1.07
CA ILE A 164 3.69 -8.30 -0.29
C ILE A 164 4.82 -8.66 -1.27
N GLU A 165 6.08 -8.41 -0.92
CA GLU A 165 7.24 -8.77 -1.75
C GLU A 165 7.25 -10.28 -2.04
N ASP A 166 7.06 -11.10 -1.01
CA ASP A 166 6.95 -12.55 -1.14
C ASP A 166 5.76 -12.94 -2.02
N ARG A 167 4.61 -12.29 -1.87
CA ARG A 167 3.43 -12.63 -2.68
C ARG A 167 3.62 -12.30 -4.16
N PHE A 168 4.28 -11.18 -4.45
CA PHE A 168 4.53 -10.69 -5.80
C PHE A 168 5.78 -11.31 -6.43
N GLN A 169 6.66 -11.94 -5.64
CA GLN A 169 7.98 -12.42 -6.09
C GLN A 169 8.78 -11.32 -6.80
N THR A 170 8.62 -10.09 -6.33
CA THR A 170 9.17 -8.87 -6.94
C THR A 170 9.75 -8.02 -5.83
N LYS A 171 10.93 -7.43 -6.05
CA LYS A 171 11.51 -6.46 -5.12
C LYS A 171 10.58 -5.27 -4.96
N ALA A 172 10.70 -4.58 -3.82
CA ALA A 172 10.05 -3.30 -3.64
C ALA A 172 11.01 -2.26 -3.09
N ARG A 173 10.60 -1.00 -3.21
CA ARG A 173 11.22 0.14 -2.54
C ARG A 173 10.14 1.01 -1.92
N LEU A 174 10.49 1.71 -0.85
CA LEU A 174 9.69 2.85 -0.40
C LEU A 174 9.86 4.01 -1.38
N SER A 175 8.86 4.88 -1.46
CA SER A 175 9.03 6.15 -2.13
C SER A 175 10.13 6.95 -1.41
N PRO A 176 11.09 7.54 -2.14
CA PRO A 176 12.24 8.21 -1.52
C PRO A 176 11.89 9.54 -0.87
N VAL A 177 10.65 10.01 -1.00
CA VAL A 177 10.22 11.31 -0.49
C VAL A 177 9.17 11.11 0.59
N ALA A 178 9.43 11.66 1.79
CA ALA A 178 8.49 11.58 2.91
C ALA A 178 7.12 12.22 2.57
N GLU A 179 7.14 13.31 1.79
CA GLU A 179 5.96 14.09 1.36
C GLU A 179 5.77 14.01 -0.16
N ASP A 180 5.48 12.82 -0.68
CA ASP A 180 5.31 12.53 -2.12
C ASP A 180 4.38 13.51 -2.84
N THR A 181 3.30 13.94 -2.17
CA THR A 181 2.31 14.86 -2.75
C THR A 181 2.88 16.27 -2.91
N MET A 182 3.57 16.80 -1.89
CA MET A 182 4.17 18.14 -1.97
C MET A 182 5.29 18.19 -2.99
N PHE A 183 6.08 17.13 -3.09
CA PHE A 183 7.12 17.02 -4.09
C PHE A 183 6.55 16.99 -5.52
N GLY A 184 5.45 16.26 -5.73
CA GLY A 184 4.73 16.30 -7.01
C GLY A 184 4.21 17.69 -7.35
N LEU A 185 3.65 18.42 -6.38
CA LEU A 185 3.19 19.80 -6.57
C LEU A 185 4.34 20.75 -6.93
N LEU A 186 5.50 20.59 -6.29
CA LEU A 186 6.68 21.38 -6.61
C LEU A 186 7.16 21.11 -8.04
N ALA A 187 7.21 19.84 -8.47
CA ALA A 187 7.57 19.49 -9.85
C ALA A 187 6.62 20.10 -10.88
N LEU A 188 5.32 20.10 -10.59
CA LEU A 188 4.32 20.77 -11.43
C LEU A 188 4.54 22.28 -11.49
N ALA A 189 4.80 22.91 -10.34
CA ALA A 189 5.08 24.34 -10.28
C ALA A 189 6.32 24.71 -11.09
N THR A 190 7.42 23.96 -10.96
CA THR A 190 8.67 24.15 -11.72
C THR A 190 8.43 23.99 -13.24
N SER A 191 7.68 22.98 -13.66
CA SER A 191 7.35 22.79 -15.08
C SER A 191 6.48 23.96 -15.62
N PHE A 192 5.46 24.39 -14.88
CA PHE A 192 4.59 25.49 -15.32
C PHE A 192 5.25 26.87 -15.26
N ALA A 193 6.25 27.06 -14.39
CA ALA A 193 7.12 28.23 -14.38
C ALA A 193 8.07 28.28 -15.61
N ARG A 194 8.06 27.25 -16.47
CA ARG A 194 8.96 27.06 -17.63
C ARG A 194 10.43 26.90 -17.24
N GLU A 195 10.69 26.48 -16.01
CA GLU A 195 12.02 26.11 -15.53
C GLU A 195 12.39 24.68 -15.96
N ALA A 196 11.39 23.90 -16.41
CA ALA A 196 11.55 22.59 -17.05
C ALA A 196 10.56 22.44 -18.22
N ARG A 197 10.90 21.62 -19.23
CA ARG A 197 10.09 21.40 -20.44
C ARG A 197 8.96 20.38 -20.25
N SER A 198 9.04 19.55 -19.21
CA SER A 198 8.04 18.56 -18.84
C SER A 198 8.01 18.38 -17.32
N VAL A 199 6.98 17.68 -16.82
CA VAL A 199 6.90 17.34 -15.38
C VAL A 199 7.98 16.33 -15.02
N GLU A 200 8.28 15.40 -15.91
CA GLU A 200 9.39 14.45 -15.77
C GLU A 200 10.76 15.14 -15.62
N GLU A 201 11.08 16.12 -16.47
CA GLU A 201 12.34 16.89 -16.38
C GLU A 201 12.40 17.66 -15.05
N ALA A 202 11.28 18.26 -14.61
CA ALA A 202 11.22 18.94 -13.32
C ALA A 202 11.51 17.99 -12.15
N VAL A 203 10.95 16.78 -12.18
CA VAL A 203 11.21 15.76 -11.15
C VAL A 203 12.68 15.36 -11.11
N GLU A 204 13.33 15.17 -12.26
CA GLU A 204 14.76 14.83 -12.31
C GLU A 204 15.64 15.93 -11.73
N GLN A 205 15.41 17.19 -12.14
CA GLN A 205 16.13 18.34 -11.62
C GLN A 205 15.98 18.48 -10.10
N LEU A 206 14.75 18.37 -9.60
CA LEU A 206 14.48 18.46 -8.16
C LEU A 206 15.17 17.32 -7.40
N LYS A 207 15.17 16.09 -7.93
CA LYS A 207 15.87 14.98 -7.27
C LYS A 207 17.37 15.23 -7.13
N SER A 208 18.01 15.76 -8.19
CA SER A 208 19.43 16.11 -8.14
C SER A 208 19.72 17.20 -7.11
N ASN A 209 18.82 18.17 -6.95
CA ASN A 209 18.98 19.27 -6.00
C ASN A 209 18.75 18.85 -4.53
N PHE A 210 17.87 17.88 -4.29
CA PHE A 210 17.54 17.41 -2.95
C PHE A 210 18.35 16.19 -2.48
N ASN A 211 19.25 15.65 -3.33
CA ASN A 211 20.18 14.56 -3.00
C ASN A 211 19.51 13.34 -2.34
N PHE A 212 18.38 12.88 -2.88
CA PHE A 212 17.62 11.75 -2.33
C PHE A 212 18.34 10.39 -2.40
N ASP A 213 19.53 10.32 -3.01
CA ASP A 213 20.37 9.12 -3.10
C ASP A 213 21.40 9.01 -1.95
N ALA A 214 21.42 9.95 -1.00
CA ALA A 214 22.25 9.82 0.19
C ALA A 214 21.62 8.82 1.17
N PRO A 215 22.32 7.75 1.60
CA PRO A 215 21.79 6.84 2.61
C PRO A 215 21.47 7.63 3.88
N SER A 216 20.29 7.36 4.45
CA SER A 216 19.92 7.86 5.78
C SER A 216 21.03 7.48 6.76
N LYS A 217 21.70 8.49 7.33
CA LYS A 217 22.60 8.24 8.46
C LYS A 217 21.76 7.72 9.61
N ASP A 218 22.15 6.54 10.09
CA ASP A 218 21.61 5.86 11.28
C ASP A 218 21.52 6.78 12.51
#